data_AF-A0A7X6VKV5-F1
#
_entry.id   AF-A0A7X6VKV5-F1
#
_cell.length_a   1.000
_cell.length_b   1.000
_cell.length_c   1.000
_cell.angle_alpha   90.00
_cell.angle_beta   90.00
_cell.angle_gamma   90.00
#
_symmetry.space_group_name_H-M   'P 1'
#
loop_
_entity.id
_entity.type
_entity.pdbx_description
1 polymer ?
#
loop_
_entity_poly.entity_id
_entity_poly.type
_entity_poly.pdbx_seq_one_letter_code
_entity_poly.pdbx_strand_id
1 'polypeptide(L)'
;MPKRTNNTLFRRVLHDVERRYLSPDAQGRVYRYLMTEEVPREIMERAIHEAVSLGQLKNSAVDALLLDALVDALLDDRSFEIPGNSSENIYPSSNWIS
;
A
#
# COMPACT_ATOMS: atom_id res chain seq x y z
N MET A 1 21.24 11.10 -30.60
CA MET A 1 20.70 9.87 -29.98
C MET A 1 19.75 10.27 -28.85
N PRO A 2 18.47 9.90 -28.86
CA PRO A 2 17.66 10.04 -27.67
C PRO A 2 17.92 8.85 -26.74
N LYS A 3 18.27 9.12 -25.49
CA LYS A 3 18.27 8.11 -24.43
C LYS A 3 16.83 7.60 -24.31
N ARG A 4 16.58 6.37 -24.74
CA ARG A 4 15.33 5.65 -24.42
C ARG A 4 15.32 5.49 -22.89
N THR A 5 14.59 6.37 -22.22
CA THR A 5 14.11 6.11 -20.87
C THR A 5 13.22 4.87 -20.99
N ASN A 6 13.76 3.73 -20.59
CA ASN A 6 12.96 2.54 -20.36
C ASN A 6 12.10 2.82 -19.13
N ASN A 7 11.06 3.65 -19.29
CA ASN A 7 9.98 3.75 -18.32
C ASN A 7 9.13 2.50 -18.52
N THR A 8 9.68 1.37 -18.08
CA THR A 8 8.90 0.16 -17.88
C THR A 8 7.80 0.51 -16.90
N LEU A 9 6.59 0.72 -17.43
CA LEU A 9 5.33 0.82 -16.71
C LEU A 9 5.10 -0.51 -15.95
N PHE A 10 5.88 -0.75 -14.91
CA PHE A 10 5.63 -1.85 -13.99
C PHE A 10 4.34 -1.49 -13.26
N ARG A 11 3.23 -2.03 -13.75
CA ARG A 11 1.94 -1.95 -13.09
C ARG A 11 2.09 -2.61 -11.73
N ARG A 12 1.88 -1.84 -10.66
CA ARG A 12 1.97 -2.35 -9.29
C ARG A 12 1.03 -3.54 -9.11
N VAL A 13 1.53 -4.60 -8.50
CA VAL A 13 0.78 -5.80 -8.11
C VAL A 13 0.96 -5.99 -6.62
N LEU A 14 -0.10 -6.41 -5.92
CA LEU A 14 -0.03 -6.66 -4.49
C LEU A 14 0.86 -7.88 -4.19
N HIS A 15 1.82 -7.70 -3.28
CA HIS A 15 2.63 -8.78 -2.73
C HIS A 15 1.77 -9.75 -1.92
N ASP A 16 2.26 -10.99 -1.72
CA ASP A 16 1.50 -12.02 -1.00
C ASP A 16 1.17 -11.61 0.44
N VAL A 17 2.08 -10.87 1.10
CA VAL A 17 1.83 -10.31 2.43
C VAL A 17 0.69 -9.29 2.42
N GLU A 18 0.62 -8.44 1.40
CA GLU A 18 -0.44 -7.44 1.27
C GLU A 18 -1.78 -8.12 0.97
N ARG A 19 -1.79 -9.11 0.07
CA ARG A 19 -2.98 -9.92 -0.24
C ARG A 19 -3.49 -10.70 0.97
N ARG A 20 -2.62 -11.08 1.91
CA ARG A 20 -3.04 -11.80 3.13
C ARG A 20 -3.84 -10.91 4.08
N TYR A 21 -3.48 -9.64 4.18
CA TYR A 21 -4.05 -8.69 5.14
C TYR A 21 -5.04 -7.69 4.53
N LEU A 22 -5.33 -7.81 3.23
CA LEU A 22 -6.39 -7.08 2.55
C LEU A 22 -7.50 -8.05 2.14
N SER A 23 -8.75 -7.75 2.46
CA SER A 23 -9.88 -8.54 1.98
C SER A 23 -9.97 -8.51 0.44
N PRO A 24 -10.64 -9.48 -0.20
CA PRO A 24 -10.81 -9.46 -1.66
C PRO A 24 -11.41 -8.15 -2.19
N ASP A 25 -12.37 -7.58 -1.45
CA ASP A 25 -12.98 -6.30 -1.80
C ASP A 25 -11.97 -5.13 -1.69
N ALA A 26 -11.16 -5.13 -0.63
CA ALA A 26 -10.09 -4.13 -0.45
C ALA A 26 -9.03 -4.25 -1.56
N GLN A 27 -8.63 -5.47 -1.92
CA GLN A 27 -7.72 -5.71 -3.06
C GLN A 27 -8.32 -5.18 -4.37
N GLY A 28 -9.62 -5.40 -4.61
CA GLY A 28 -10.33 -4.84 -5.76
C GLY A 28 -10.31 -3.32 -5.80
N ARG A 29 -10.44 -2.65 -4.64
CA ARG A 29 -10.32 -1.20 -4.53
C ARG A 29 -8.91 -0.69 -4.82
N VAL A 30 -7.89 -1.35 -4.27
CA VAL A 30 -6.49 -1.02 -4.59
C VAL A 30 -6.27 -1.06 -6.09
N TYR A 31 -6.69 -2.14 -6.76
CA TYR A 31 -6.53 -2.23 -8.21
C TYR A 31 -7.31 -1.14 -8.95
N ARG A 32 -8.54 -0.81 -8.52
CA ARG A 32 -9.30 0.31 -9.10
C ARG A 32 -8.50 1.61 -9.00
N TYR A 33 -8.04 2.00 -7.81
CA TYR A 33 -7.27 3.23 -7.63
C TYR A 33 -5.97 3.26 -8.46
N LEU A 34 -5.27 2.13 -8.54
CA LEU A 34 -4.07 2.01 -9.39
C LEU A 34 -4.39 2.09 -10.89
N MET A 35 -5.61 1.76 -11.32
CA MET A 35 -6.04 1.88 -12.72
C MET A 35 -6.57 3.27 -13.06
N THR A 36 -7.32 3.90 -12.14
CA THR A 36 -7.99 5.19 -12.37
C THR A 36 -7.07 6.37 -12.11
N GLU A 37 -6.00 6.18 -11.34
CA GLU A 37 -5.10 7.24 -10.88
C GLU A 37 -5.83 8.37 -10.11
N GLU A 38 -6.99 8.05 -9.53
CA GLU A 38 -7.79 8.98 -8.71
C GLU A 38 -7.08 9.38 -7.41
N VAL A 39 -6.17 8.53 -6.94
CA VAL A 39 -5.38 8.72 -5.73
C VAL A 39 -3.90 8.81 -6.13
N PRO A 40 -3.14 9.82 -5.68
CA PRO A 40 -1.70 9.89 -5.93
C PRO A 40 -1.02 8.60 -5.48
N ARG A 41 -0.09 8.10 -6.29
CA ARG A 41 0.53 6.80 -6.06
C ARG A 41 1.14 6.70 -4.66
N GLU A 42 1.79 7.76 -4.20
CA GLU A 42 2.44 7.81 -2.87
C GLU A 42 1.42 7.65 -1.74
N ILE A 43 0.22 8.21 -1.89
CA ILE A 43 -0.87 8.06 -0.92
C ILE A 43 -1.41 6.64 -0.92
N MET A 44 -1.59 6.05 -2.11
CA MET A 44 -2.06 4.67 -2.24
C MET A 44 -1.06 3.66 -1.64
N GLU A 45 0.24 3.83 -1.91
CA GLU A 45 1.32 3.02 -1.34
C GLU A 45 1.30 3.07 0.19
N ARG A 46 1.15 4.27 0.74
CA ARG A 46 1.08 4.46 2.19
C ARG A 46 -0.20 3.88 2.79
N ALA A 47 -1.35 4.05 2.15
CA ALA A 47 -2.60 3.45 2.60
C ALA A 47 -2.54 1.91 2.62
N ILE A 48 -1.90 1.29 1.62
CA ILE A 48 -1.64 -0.17 1.61
C ILE A 48 -0.77 -0.55 2.80
N HIS A 49 0.32 0.18 3.04
CA HIS A 49 1.23 -0.09 4.15
C HIS A 49 0.54 0.02 5.52
N GLU A 50 -0.24 1.07 5.75
CA GLU A 50 -1.02 1.25 6.98
C GLU A 50 -2.08 0.14 7.15
N ALA A 51 -2.80 -0.21 6.08
CA ALA A 51 -3.79 -1.27 6.11
C ALA A 51 -3.17 -2.64 6.44
N VAL A 52 -2.02 -2.96 5.84
CA VAL A 52 -1.30 -4.22 6.13
C VAL A 52 -0.78 -4.23 7.56
N SER A 53 -0.21 -3.12 8.04
CA SER A 53 0.24 -2.98 9.43
C SER A 53 -0.90 -3.21 10.42
N LEU A 54 -2.05 -2.58 10.16
CA LEU A 54 -3.24 -2.72 10.97
C LEU A 54 -3.78 -4.15 10.95
N GLY A 55 -3.78 -4.78 9.78
CA GLY A 55 -4.21 -6.17 9.62
C GLY A 55 -3.29 -7.15 10.35
N GLN A 56 -1.98 -6.92 10.33
CA GLN A 56 -1.01 -7.67 11.12
C GLN A 56 -1.26 -7.50 12.62
N LEU A 57 -1.42 -6.26 13.09
CA LEU A 57 -1.68 -5.94 14.49
C LEU A 57 -2.96 -6.61 15.01
N LYS A 58 -4.03 -6.58 14.21
CA LYS A 58 -5.32 -7.20 14.56
C LYS A 58 -5.40 -8.69 14.24
N ASN A 59 -4.37 -9.24 13.59
CA ASN A 59 -4.37 -10.58 13.00
C ASN A 59 -5.64 -10.87 12.18
N SER A 60 -6.08 -9.89 11.39
CA SER A 60 -7.30 -9.95 10.58
C SER A 60 -7.12 -9.14 9.29
N ALA A 61 -7.85 -9.51 8.23
CA ALA A 61 -7.82 -8.74 6.99
C ALA A 61 -8.58 -7.41 7.15
N VAL A 62 -8.03 -6.34 6.56
CA VAL A 62 -8.67 -5.04 6.43
C VAL A 62 -9.68 -5.07 5.29
N ASP A 63 -10.90 -4.61 5.58
CA ASP A 63 -11.96 -4.52 4.57
C ASP A 63 -11.84 -3.26 3.71
N ALA A 64 -12.69 -3.18 2.69
CA ALA A 64 -12.66 -2.09 1.73
C ALA A 64 -13.04 -0.74 2.34
N LEU A 65 -13.95 -0.72 3.32
CA LEU A 65 -14.41 0.51 3.96
C LEU A 65 -13.30 1.12 4.82
N LEU A 66 -12.58 0.29 5.56
CA LEU A 66 -11.46 0.73 6.36
C LEU A 66 -10.27 1.16 5.47
N LEU A 67 -10.04 0.50 4.33
CA LEU A 67 -9.07 0.97 3.35
C LEU A 67 -9.42 2.37 2.83
N ASP A 68 -10.67 2.58 2.40
CA ASP A 68 -11.13 3.89 1.91
C ASP A 68 -10.93 4.98 2.98
N ALA A 69 -11.26 4.68 4.23
CA ALA A 69 -11.06 5.62 5.35
C ALA A 69 -9.58 5.98 5.58
N LEU A 70 -8.65 5.03 5.37
CA LEU A 70 -7.21 5.31 5.43
C LEU A 70 -6.74 6.18 4.26
N VAL A 71 -7.28 5.96 3.07
CA VAL A 71 -6.98 6.79 1.89
C VAL A 71 -7.47 8.22 2.14
N ASP A 72 -8.71 8.39 2.58
CA ASP A 72 -9.30 9.70 2.88
C ASP A 72 -8.48 10.43 3.97
N ALA A 73 -8.12 9.73 5.05
CA ALA A 73 -7.29 10.30 6.11
C ALA A 73 -5.92 10.79 5.61
N LEU A 74 -5.27 10.05 4.70
CA LEU A 74 -3.98 10.41 4.13
C LEU A 74 -4.07 11.53 3.07
N LEU A 75 -5.22 11.65 2.40
CA LEU A 75 -5.51 12.77 1.51
C LEU A 75 -5.72 14.06 2.31
N ASP A 76 -6.42 13.98 3.44
CA ASP A 76 -6.69 15.11 4.34
C ASP A 76 -5.42 15.53 5.13
N ASP A 77 -4.70 14.55 5.69
CA ASP A 77 -3.47 14.76 6.45
C ASP A 77 -2.40 13.73 6.09
N ARG A 78 -1.40 14.15 5.31
CA ARG A 78 -0.28 13.31 4.88
C ARG A 78 0.64 12.88 6.03
N SER A 79 0.50 13.46 7.22
CA SER A 79 1.23 13.06 8.43
C SER A 79 0.49 12.00 9.25
N PHE A 80 -0.70 11.57 8.81
CA PHE A 80 -1.46 10.52 9.48
C PHE A 80 -0.64 9.22 9.62
N GLU A 81 -0.68 8.67 10.84
CA GLU A 81 -0.04 7.41 11.22
C GLU A 81 -0.98 6.65 12.15
N ILE A 82 -1.05 5.33 11.99
CA ILE A 82 -1.78 4.48 12.93
C ILE A 82 -0.93 4.32 14.21
N PRO A 83 -1.47 4.60 15.40
CA PRO A 83 -0.73 4.41 16.66
C PRO A 83 -0.22 2.96 16.81
N GLY A 84 1.09 2.80 16.96
CA GLY A 84 1.75 1.49 17.14
C GLY A 84 2.48 0.95 15.89
N ASN A 85 2.48 1.68 14.78
CA ASN A 85 3.31 1.39 13.61
C ASN A 85 4.70 2.02 13.80
N SER A 86 5.75 1.20 13.91
CA SER A 86 7.10 1.62 13.56
C SER A 86 7.34 1.18 12.13
N SER A 87 7.40 2.14 11.20
CA SER A 87 7.40 1.94 9.75
C SER A 87 8.63 1.19 9.22
N GLU A 88 9.60 0.88 10.08
CA GLU A 88 10.89 0.28 9.73
C GLU A 88 10.85 -1.24 9.44
N ASN A 89 9.76 -1.97 9.73
CA ASN A 89 9.85 -3.44 9.83
C ASN A 89 9.08 -4.27 8.79
N ILE A 90 8.41 -3.68 7.79
CA ILE A 90 7.54 -4.47 6.90
C ILE A 90 8.31 -5.13 5.75
N TYR A 91 9.41 -4.52 5.32
CA TYR A 91 10.31 -5.15 4.37
C TYR A 91 11.56 -5.58 5.12
N PRO A 92 11.86 -6.89 5.24
CA PRO A 92 13.20 -7.30 5.64
C PRO A 92 14.14 -6.72 4.60
N SER A 93 14.96 -5.76 5.00
CA SER A 93 16.08 -5.26 4.21
C SER A 93 16.81 -6.47 3.67
N SER A 94 16.76 -6.66 2.34
CA SER A 94 17.50 -7.74 1.68
C SER A 94 18.98 -7.42 1.78
N ASN A 95 19.56 -7.72 2.94
CA ASN A 95 21.00 -7.90 3.11
C ASN A 95 21.33 -9.22 2.42
N TRP A 96 21.47 -9.19 1.10
CA TRP A 96 22.30 -10.18 0.44
C TRP A 96 23.74 -9.87 0.81
N ILE A 97 24.20 -10.61 1.81
CA ILE A 97 25.57 -10.67 2.30
C ILE A 97 26.41 -11.40 1.24
N SER A 98 27.54 -10.77 0.91
CA SER A 98 28.75 -11.26 0.21
C SER A 98 28.72 -11.42 -1.30
#